data_AF-A0A0M4EK06-F1
#
_entry.id   AF-A0A0M4EK06-F1
#
_cell.length_a   1.000
_cell.length_b   1.000
_cell.length_c   1.000
_cell.angle_alpha   90.00
_cell.angle_beta   90.00
_cell.angle_gamma   90.00
#
_symmetry.space_group_name_H-M   'P 1'
#
loop_
_entity.id
_entity.type
_entity.pdbx_description
1 polymer ?
#
loop_
_entity_poly.entity_id
_entity_poly.type
_entity_poly.pdbx_seq_one_letter_code
_entity_poly.pdbx_strand_id
1 'polypeptide(L)' 'AVSNIVCEWLRALGLAQYAESFLDNGYDDLEICKQVGDPDLDAIGVDNPAHRHKLLKSIRSL' A
#
# COMPACT_ATOMS: atom_id res chain seq x y z
N ALA A 1 -3.37 0.12 -20.63
CA ALA A 1 -3.79 0.44 -19.26
C ALA A 1 -2.89 -0.37 -18.34
N VAL A 2 -1.94 0.29 -17.68
CA VAL A 2 -0.99 -0.41 -16.80
C VAL A 2 -1.74 -0.67 -15.49
N SER A 3 -2.38 -1.83 -15.39
CA SER A 3 -2.98 -2.31 -14.14
C SER A 3 -1.83 -2.85 -13.28
N ASN A 4 -1.28 -2.02 -12.40
CA ASN A 4 -0.24 -2.46 -11.47
C ASN A 4 -0.87 -3.39 -10.39
N ILE A 5 -0.16 -4.45 -10.01
CA ILE A 5 -0.62 -5.44 -9.03
C ILE A 5 -0.91 -4.81 -7.65
N VAL A 6 -0.13 -3.80 -7.25
CA VAL A 6 -0.32 -3.01 -6.03
C VAL A 6 -1.64 -2.23 -6.09
N CYS A 7 -1.99 -1.66 -7.25
CA CYS A 7 -3.29 -1.00 -7.43
C CYS A 7 -4.45 -1.97 -7.22
N GLU A 8 -4.34 -3.21 -7.74
CA GLU A 8 -5.38 -4.22 -7.56
C GLU A 8 -5.49 -4.69 -6.11
N TRP A 9 -4.36 -4.89 -5.44
CA TRP A 9 -4.29 -5.24 -4.03
C TRP A 9 -4.92 -4.15 -3.14
N LEU A 10 -4.56 -2.88 -3.37
CA LEU A 10 -5.15 -1.74 -2.67
C LEU A 10 -6.65 -1.62 -2.97
N ARG A 11 -7.07 -1.88 -4.21
CA ARG A 11 -8.50 -1.87 -4.58
C ARG A 11 -9.28 -2.97 -3.85
N ALA A 12 -8.72 -4.18 -3.71
CA ALA A 12 -9.32 -5.26 -2.94
C ALA A 12 -9.44 -4.93 -1.44
N LEU A 13 -8.50 -4.15 -0.91
CA LEU A 13 -8.52 -3.63 0.46
C LEU A 13 -9.51 -2.46 0.66
N GLY A 14 -10.06 -1.89 -0.42
CA GLY A 14 -10.84 -0.66 -0.37
C GLY A 14 -9.99 0.58 -0.10
N LEU A 15 -8.71 0.53 -0.46
CA LEU A 15 -7.68 1.54 -0.21
C LEU A 15 -7.04 2.03 -1.54
N ALA A 16 -7.75 1.88 -2.66
CA ALA A 16 -7.27 2.28 -3.99
C ALA A 16 -6.83 3.75 -4.08
N GLN A 17 -7.34 4.62 -3.21
CA GLN A 17 -6.92 6.02 -3.10
C GLN A 17 -5.44 6.22 -2.78
N TYR A 18 -4.79 5.23 -2.16
CA TYR A 18 -3.36 5.28 -1.86
C TYR A 18 -2.50 4.70 -2.99
N ALA A 19 -3.10 4.16 -4.05
CA ALA A 19 -2.35 3.47 -5.10
C ALA A 19 -1.37 4.40 -5.82
N GLU A 20 -1.80 5.62 -6.12
CA GLU A 20 -0.91 6.61 -6.74
C GLU A 20 0.27 6.95 -5.83
N SER A 21 0.02 7.17 -4.53
CA SER A 21 1.08 7.43 -3.54
C SER A 21 2.04 6.25 -3.37
N PHE A 22 1.55 5.01 -3.37
CA PHE A 22 2.41 3.83 -3.34
C PHE A 22 3.33 3.77 -4.57
N LEU A 23 2.79 3.99 -5.77
CA LEU A 23 3.56 3.98 -7.01
C LEU A 23 4.59 5.12 -7.08
N ASP A 24 4.21 6.33 -6.68
CA ASP A 24 5.08 7.51 -6.69
C ASP A 24 6.28 7.35 -5.73
N ASN A 25 6.06 6.65 -4.61
CA ASN A 25 7.12 6.29 -3.66
C ASN A 25 7.92 5.03 -4.07
N GLY A 26 7.63 4.42 -5.23
CA GLY A 26 8.35 3.23 -5.73
C GLY A 26 7.92 1.90 -5.11
N TYR A 27 6.73 1.84 -4.51
CA TYR A 27 6.08 0.60 -4.08
C TYR A 27 5.17 0.08 -5.20
N ASP A 28 5.77 -0.28 -6.34
CA ASP A 28 5.07 -0.80 -7.51
C ASP A 28 5.06 -2.33 -7.61
N ASP A 29 5.71 -3.01 -6.67
CA ASP A 29 5.75 -4.47 -6.54
C ASP A 29 5.31 -4.95 -5.16
N LEU A 30 4.63 -6.10 -5.11
CA LEU A 30 4.19 -6.70 -3.83
C LEU A 30 5.36 -7.12 -2.95
N GLU A 31 6.50 -7.53 -3.53
CA GLU A 31 7.71 -7.86 -2.77
C GLU A 31 8.31 -6.64 -2.06
N ILE A 32 8.23 -5.45 -2.68
CA ILE A 32 8.63 -4.19 -2.05
C ILE A 32 7.60 -3.80 -0.98
N CYS A 33 6.30 -3.99 -1.26
CA CYS A 33 5.23 -3.77 -0.29
C CYS A 33 5.37 -4.63 0.97
N LYS A 34 6.03 -5.81 0.91
CA LYS A 34 6.34 -6.63 2.10
C LYS A 34 7.26 -5.93 3.10
N GLN A 35 8.03 -4.96 2.64
CA GLN A 35 8.97 -4.20 3.47
C GLN A 35 8.35 -2.92 4.04
N VAL A 36 7.14 -2.55 3.59
CA VAL A 36 6.42 -1.36 4.08
C VAL A 36 6.09 -1.52 5.57
N GLY A 37 6.64 -0.62 6.37
CA GLY A 37 6.33 -0.47 7.79
C GLY A 37 5.57 0.82 8.09
N ASP A 38 5.38 1.10 9.37
CA ASP A 38 4.84 2.38 9.85
C ASP A 38 5.53 3.64 9.28
N PRO A 39 6.88 3.72 9.17
CA PRO A 39 7.53 4.93 8.62
C PRO A 39 7.26 5.10 7.11
N ASP A 40 7.17 4.01 6.36
CA ASP A 40 6.85 4.05 4.93
C ASP A 40 5.40 4.52 4.72
N LEU A 41 4.47 4.03 5.55
CA LEU A 41 3.07 4.46 5.54
C LEU A 41 2.94 5.96 5.89
N ASP A 42 3.84 6.50 6.70
CA ASP A 42 3.94 7.95 6.96
C ASP A 42 4.34 8.71 5.69
N ALA A 43 5.40 8.26 5.01
CA ALA A 43 5.91 8.86 3.77
C ALA A 43 4.88 8.82 2.63
N ILE A 44 4.12 7.72 2.52
CA ILE A 44 3.02 7.56 1.55
C ILE A 44 1.83 8.49 1.88
N GLY A 45 1.74 9.01 3.11
CA GLY A 45 0.63 9.86 3.57
C GLY A 45 -0.57 9.07 4.12
N VAL A 46 -0.36 7.83 4.56
CA VAL A 46 -1.37 7.04 5.27
C VAL A 46 -1.36 7.43 6.75
N ASP A 47 -1.98 8.55 7.10
CA ASP A 47 -2.08 9.02 8.50
C ASP A 47 -3.15 8.25 9.31
N ASN A 48 -4.20 7.76 8.64
CA ASN A 48 -5.31 7.10 9.33
C ASN A 48 -4.87 5.75 9.96
N PRO A 49 -4.91 5.61 11.31
CA PRO A 49 -4.45 4.41 11.99
C PRO A 49 -5.25 3.16 11.62
N ALA A 50 -6.53 3.29 11.27
CA ALA A 50 -7.34 2.16 10.81
C ALA A 50 -6.87 1.66 9.43
N HIS A 51 -6.50 2.57 8.53
CA HIS A 51 -5.96 2.21 7.21
C HIS A 51 -4.57 1.60 7.35
N ARG A 52 -3.71 2.19 8.19
CA ARG A 52 -2.39 1.63 8.52
C ARG A 52 -2.49 0.20 9.01
N HIS A 53 -3.34 -0.05 9.99
CA HIS A 53 -3.53 -1.40 10.54
C HIS A 53 -4.00 -2.40 9.47
N LYS A 54 -4.93 -1.98 8.59
CA LYS A 54 -5.43 -2.82 7.51
C LYS A 54 -4.34 -3.14 6.49
N LEU A 55 -3.54 -2.15 6.09
CA LEU A 55 -2.40 -2.32 5.18
C LEU A 55 -1.37 -3.26 5.78
N LEU A 56 -0.87 -2.98 6.99
CA LEU A 56 0.13 -3.81 7.65
C LEU A 56 -0.35 -5.26 7.84
N LYS A 57 -1.63 -5.45 8.16
CA LYS A 57 -2.22 -6.79 8.25
C LYS A 57 -2.24 -7.51 6.90
N SER A 58 -2.62 -6.81 5.83
CA SER A 58 -2.61 -7.37 4.47
C SER A 58 -1.19 -7.64 3.98
N ILE A 59 -0.23 -6.78 4.32
CA ILE A 59 1.21 -6.94 4.02
C ILE A 59 1.75 -8.20 4.69
N ARG A 60 1.39 -8.47 5.95
CA ARG A 60 1.76 -9.72 6.64
C ARG A 60 1.14 -10.98 6.03
N SER A 61 0.09 -10.83 5.22
CA SER A 61 -0.62 -11.92 4.56
C SER A 61 -0.25 -12.10 3.09
N LEU A 62 0.65 -11.26 2.56
CA LEU A 62 1.22 -11.35 1.20
C LEU A 62 2.39 -12.32 1.16
#